data_AF-A0A4Y2U1A4-F1
#
_entry.id   AF-A0A4Y2U1A4-F1
#
_cell.length_a   1.000
_cell.length_b   1.000
_cell.length_c   1.000
_cell.angle_alpha   90.00
_cell.angle_beta   90.00
_cell.angle_gamma   90.00
#
_symmetry.space_group_name_H-M   'P 1'
#
loop_
_entity.id
_entity.type
_entity.pdbx_description
1 polymer ?
#
loop_
_entity_poly.entity_id
_entity_poly.type
_entity_poly.pdbx_seq_one_letter_code
_entity_poly.pdbx_strand_id
1 'polypeptide(L)'
;MTEINFRIVHIPAEKYLSDEQTKCNVEPYMNTLKRCIESCGLKDVSISFLNVKKSEDDEDYPEIEEIVFQVQAKLSMTGPNYGKPTYYRDFCKRWKDLFWPSSPPVLVLYENSSFINTRRSCDIDREYAGLAFGTMPYNGEFHEYASIQNSNYVSFYHDTRNVSIKCWDLELKFTYNNIRHIFVNIGSSPCEVFFDLCNPPLVFRPETKRNRYVGAYNIDHRTARVKKNIYILLGLTSNVYKGEEIDIDTFGRSNVLRITFRNASEAEEIIGRIHFRCSEKPIHYVSVSSVQKLKPINFDVNLPHFGCTYLLNAMFRRNFTLAAQASTLTELK
;
A
#
# COMPACT_ATOMS: atom_id res chain seq x y z
N MET A 1 -30.87 -8.48 -9.80
CA MET A 1 -30.21 -7.80 -8.67
C MET A 1 -28.73 -8.09 -8.75
N THR A 2 -27.89 -7.08 -8.56
CA THR A 2 -26.43 -7.22 -8.68
C THR A 2 -25.87 -7.68 -7.35
N GLU A 3 -25.18 -8.82 -7.38
CA GLU A 3 -24.49 -9.41 -6.23
C GLU A 3 -23.09 -8.81 -6.06
N ILE A 4 -22.71 -8.63 -4.80
CA ILE A 4 -21.45 -8.07 -4.33
C ILE A 4 -20.85 -9.06 -3.33
N ASN A 5 -19.59 -9.42 -3.57
CA ASN A 5 -18.82 -10.29 -2.68
C ASN A 5 -17.54 -9.59 -2.24
N PHE A 6 -17.26 -9.65 -0.94
CA PHE A 6 -16.08 -9.05 -0.35
C PHE A 6 -15.72 -9.75 0.94
N ARG A 7 -14.55 -9.42 1.49
CA ARG A 7 -14.14 -9.88 2.82
C ARG A 7 -14.05 -8.70 3.78
N ILE A 8 -14.26 -8.98 5.06
CA ILE A 8 -13.97 -8.06 6.15
C ILE A 8 -12.87 -8.70 6.99
N VAL A 9 -11.76 -7.99 7.16
CA VAL A 9 -10.66 -8.42 8.04
C VAL A 9 -10.71 -7.57 9.30
N HIS A 10 -10.82 -8.25 10.43
CA HIS A 10 -10.77 -7.66 11.76
C HIS A 10 -9.49 -8.11 12.45
N ILE A 11 -8.70 -7.15 12.90
CA ILE A 11 -7.52 -7.37 13.73
C ILE A 11 -7.95 -7.07 15.17
N PRO A 12 -8.00 -8.08 16.05
CA PRO A 12 -8.36 -7.88 17.45
C PRO A 12 -7.24 -7.14 18.19
N ALA A 13 -7.62 -6.30 19.15
CA ALA A 13 -6.66 -5.55 19.96
C ALA A 13 -5.88 -6.46 20.94
N GLU A 14 -6.48 -7.58 21.35
CA GLU A 14 -5.89 -8.59 22.23
C GLU A 14 -5.90 -9.94 21.51
N LYS A 15 -4.83 -10.73 21.68
CA LYS A 15 -4.79 -12.11 21.15
C LYS A 15 -5.82 -12.97 21.86
N TYR A 16 -6.59 -13.74 21.10
CA TYR A 16 -7.55 -14.67 21.68
C TYR A 16 -6.80 -15.91 22.18
N LEU A 17 -7.02 -16.28 23.44
CA LEU A 17 -6.27 -17.37 24.07
C LEU A 17 -6.82 -18.76 23.72
N SER A 18 -8.00 -18.84 23.08
CA SER A 18 -8.61 -20.11 22.66
C SER A 18 -9.63 -19.95 21.53
N ASP A 19 -9.82 -21.02 20.74
CA ASP A 19 -10.82 -21.09 19.66
C ASP A 19 -12.26 -20.90 20.16
N GLU A 20 -12.56 -21.30 21.40
CA GLU A 20 -13.89 -21.11 22.00
C GLU A 20 -14.15 -19.63 22.33
N GLN A 21 -13.14 -18.90 22.82
CA GLN A 21 -13.24 -17.46 23.03
C GLN A 21 -13.43 -16.70 21.71
N THR A 22 -12.76 -17.12 20.65
CA THR A 22 -12.97 -16.57 19.30
C THR A 22 -14.42 -16.77 18.86
N LYS A 23 -14.97 -17.98 19.00
CA LYS A 23 -16.37 -18.27 18.61
C LYS A 23 -17.39 -17.46 19.42
N CYS A 24 -17.23 -17.36 20.74
CA CYS A 24 -18.16 -16.61 21.60
C CYS A 24 -18.21 -15.11 21.27
N ASN A 25 -17.10 -14.52 20.82
CA ASN A 25 -17.02 -13.10 20.45
C ASN A 25 -17.41 -12.84 18.99
N VAL A 26 -17.21 -13.82 18.11
CA VAL A 26 -17.48 -13.70 16.67
C VAL A 26 -18.98 -13.57 16.38
N GLU A 27 -19.85 -14.34 17.03
CA GLU A 27 -21.28 -14.37 16.69
C GLU A 27 -22.02 -13.04 16.99
N PRO A 28 -21.85 -12.39 18.17
CA PRO A 28 -22.37 -11.04 18.41
C PRO A 28 -21.78 -9.99 17.45
N TYR A 29 -20.49 -10.14 17.11
CA TYR A 29 -19.80 -9.24 16.20
C TYR A 29 -20.34 -9.36 14.77
N MET A 30 -20.60 -10.59 14.28
CA MET A 30 -21.23 -10.82 12.96
C MET A 30 -22.59 -10.16 12.85
N ASN A 31 -23.41 -10.20 13.91
CA ASN A 31 -24.70 -9.51 13.92
C ASN A 31 -24.54 -7.99 13.84
N THR A 32 -23.54 -7.43 14.52
CA THR A 32 -23.19 -6.01 14.42
C THR A 32 -22.74 -5.66 13.00
N LEU A 33 -21.81 -6.44 12.42
CA LEU A 33 -21.35 -6.26 11.05
C LEU A 33 -22.50 -6.30 10.05
N LYS A 34 -23.44 -7.25 10.21
CA LYS A 34 -24.61 -7.36 9.34
C LYS A 34 -25.42 -6.07 9.32
N ARG A 35 -25.73 -5.51 10.49
CA ARG A 35 -26.46 -4.23 10.61
C ARG A 35 -25.68 -3.07 10.00
N CYS A 36 -24.36 -3.03 10.19
CA CYS A 36 -23.50 -2.02 9.57
C CYS A 36 -23.54 -2.11 8.03
N ILE A 37 -23.42 -3.32 7.48
CA ILE A 37 -23.48 -3.59 6.04
C ILE A 37 -24.84 -3.16 5.46
N GLU A 38 -25.93 -3.50 6.15
CA GLU A 38 -27.29 -3.13 5.75
C GLU A 38 -27.49 -1.60 5.78
N SER A 39 -26.95 -0.92 6.79
CA SER A 39 -26.97 0.55 6.92
C SER A 39 -26.19 1.24 5.79
N CYS A 40 -25.19 0.58 5.23
CA CYS A 40 -24.45 1.07 4.06
C CYS A 40 -25.21 0.88 2.73
N GLY A 41 -26.40 0.30 2.74
CA GLY A 41 -27.28 0.17 1.57
C GLY A 41 -27.22 -1.19 0.86
N LEU A 42 -26.67 -2.21 1.51
CA LEU A 42 -26.69 -3.60 1.02
C LEU A 42 -27.84 -4.38 1.67
N LYS A 43 -28.33 -5.43 0.99
CA LYS A 43 -29.44 -6.29 1.43
C LYS A 43 -29.07 -7.76 1.27
N ASP A 44 -29.88 -8.65 1.84
CA ASP A 44 -29.70 -10.11 1.79
C ASP A 44 -28.29 -10.53 2.24
N VAL A 45 -27.78 -9.89 3.31
CA VAL A 45 -26.41 -10.05 3.77
C VAL A 45 -26.22 -11.43 4.40
N SER A 46 -25.33 -12.21 3.80
CA SER A 46 -24.79 -13.46 4.32
C SER A 46 -23.34 -13.24 4.73
N ILE A 47 -23.01 -13.61 5.97
CA ILE A 47 -21.66 -13.51 6.52
C ILE A 47 -21.24 -14.91 6.96
N SER A 48 -20.05 -15.34 6.55
CA SER A 48 -19.45 -16.60 6.97
C SER A 48 -18.04 -16.35 7.49
N PHE A 49 -17.70 -17.00 8.60
CA PHE A 49 -16.36 -16.92 9.18
C PHE A 49 -15.41 -17.85 8.40
N LEU A 50 -14.28 -17.30 7.95
CA LEU A 50 -13.22 -18.05 7.27
C LEU A 50 -12.09 -18.31 8.27
N ASN A 51 -11.89 -19.59 8.59
CA ASN A 51 -10.65 -20.01 9.25
C ASN A 51 -9.54 -20.05 8.20
N VAL A 52 -8.76 -18.97 8.09
CA VAL A 52 -7.65 -18.91 7.14
C VAL A 52 -6.52 -19.79 7.67
N LYS A 53 -6.22 -20.88 6.96
CA LYS A 53 -5.04 -21.70 7.25
C LYS A 53 -3.77 -20.92 6.89
N LYS A 54 -2.77 -20.99 7.77
CA LYS A 54 -1.45 -20.35 7.64
C LYS A 54 -0.78 -20.73 6.31
N SER A 55 -0.10 -19.77 5.68
CA SER A 55 0.85 -20.04 4.61
C SER A 55 2.19 -20.45 5.25
N GLU A 56 2.85 -21.49 4.73
CA GLU A 56 4.15 -21.98 5.24
C GLU A 56 5.32 -21.02 4.91
N ASP A 57 5.10 -20.05 4.02
CA ASP A 57 6.15 -19.15 3.50
C ASP A 57 6.32 -17.84 4.30
N ASP A 58 5.49 -17.58 5.32
CA ASP A 58 5.47 -16.33 6.10
C ASP A 58 6.26 -16.38 7.43
N GLU A 59 7.11 -17.40 7.64
CA GLU A 59 7.83 -17.62 8.92
C GLU A 59 8.69 -16.44 9.41
N ASP A 60 9.09 -15.54 8.51
CA ASP A 60 9.99 -14.41 8.80
C ASP A 60 9.30 -13.17 9.41
N TYR A 61 7.98 -13.17 9.61
CA TYR A 61 7.20 -12.00 10.08
C TYR A 61 6.37 -12.28 11.34
N PRO A 62 6.09 -11.27 12.20
CA PRO A 62 5.35 -11.45 13.44
C PRO A 62 3.94 -12.01 13.17
N GLU A 63 3.60 -13.13 13.81
CA GLU A 63 2.28 -13.75 13.70
C GLU A 63 1.19 -12.88 14.33
N ILE A 64 0.26 -12.39 13.48
CA ILE A 64 -0.92 -11.64 13.91
C ILE A 64 -2.17 -12.43 13.58
N GLU A 65 -3.05 -12.52 14.58
CA GLU A 65 -4.34 -13.18 14.46
C GLU A 65 -5.29 -12.28 13.67
N GLU A 66 -5.58 -12.66 12.42
CA GLU A 66 -6.59 -12.00 11.60
C GLU A 66 -7.90 -12.80 11.62
N ILE A 67 -9.01 -12.13 11.96
CA ILE A 67 -10.35 -12.70 11.86
C ILE A 67 -10.95 -12.27 10.54
N VAL A 68 -11.17 -13.23 9.64
CA VAL A 68 -11.66 -12.97 8.29
C VAL A 68 -13.11 -13.41 8.13
N PHE A 69 -13.95 -12.48 7.68
CA PHE A 69 -15.34 -12.73 7.35
C PHE A 69 -15.53 -12.64 5.84
N GLN A 70 -16.11 -13.68 5.25
CA GLN A 70 -16.57 -13.67 3.87
C GLN A 70 -18.02 -13.16 3.83
N VAL A 71 -18.26 -12.13 3.04
CA VAL A 71 -19.56 -11.47 2.93
C VAL A 71 -20.08 -11.59 1.51
N GLN A 72 -21.34 -11.97 1.40
CA GLN A 72 -22.13 -11.96 0.17
C GLN A 72 -23.38 -11.13 0.42
N ALA A 73 -23.64 -10.14 -0.45
CA ALA A 73 -24.78 -9.25 -0.31
C ALA A 73 -25.29 -8.78 -1.68
N LYS A 74 -26.46 -8.14 -1.70
CA LYS A 74 -27.07 -7.56 -2.90
C LYS A 74 -27.22 -6.07 -2.75
N LEU A 75 -27.11 -5.35 -3.88
CA LEU A 75 -27.40 -3.93 -3.93
C LEU A 75 -28.89 -3.66 -3.70
N SER A 76 -29.20 -2.78 -2.74
CA SER A 76 -30.57 -2.36 -2.42
C SER A 76 -31.24 -1.57 -3.55
N MET A 77 -30.44 -0.84 -4.35
CA MET A 77 -30.95 0.08 -5.37
C MET A 77 -30.68 -0.41 -6.79
N THR A 78 -31.69 -0.34 -7.64
CA THR A 78 -31.54 -0.18 -9.10
C THR A 78 -31.11 1.27 -9.36
N GLY A 79 -29.91 1.62 -8.91
CA GLY A 79 -29.32 2.92 -9.23
C GLY A 79 -28.91 2.98 -10.70
N PRO A 80 -28.73 4.18 -11.26
CA PRO A 80 -28.31 4.39 -12.64
C PRO A 80 -27.06 3.56 -13.00
N ASN A 81 -26.90 3.25 -14.29
CA ASN A 81 -25.93 2.34 -14.94
C ASN A 81 -24.41 2.60 -14.66
N TYR A 82 -24.01 3.15 -13.52
CA TYR A 82 -22.63 3.56 -13.21
C TYR A 82 -21.65 2.41 -12.90
N GLY A 83 -22.05 1.15 -13.13
CA GLY A 83 -21.20 -0.03 -12.98
C GLY A 83 -20.91 -0.41 -11.52
N LYS A 84 -20.52 -1.68 -11.29
CA LYS A 84 -20.16 -2.20 -9.96
C LYS A 84 -19.07 -1.40 -9.22
N PRO A 85 -17.99 -0.89 -9.87
CA PRO A 85 -16.92 -0.17 -9.16
C PRO A 85 -17.40 1.07 -8.42
N THR A 86 -18.32 1.84 -9.01
CA THR A 86 -18.90 3.04 -8.38
C THR A 86 -19.64 2.69 -7.09
N TYR A 87 -20.39 1.58 -7.09
CA TYR A 87 -21.09 1.11 -5.89
C TYR A 87 -20.11 0.70 -4.78
N TYR A 88 -19.00 0.04 -5.10
CA TYR A 88 -17.97 -0.28 -4.12
C TYR A 88 -17.35 0.98 -3.52
N ARG A 89 -17.07 2.00 -4.34
CA ARG A 89 -16.55 3.29 -3.87
C ARG A 89 -17.49 3.95 -2.86
N ASP A 90 -18.77 4.04 -3.19
CA ASP A 90 -19.79 4.61 -2.32
C ASP A 90 -19.98 3.79 -1.03
N PHE A 91 -19.95 2.47 -1.15
CA PHE A 91 -19.99 1.55 -0.01
C PHE A 91 -18.82 1.76 0.93
N CYS A 92 -17.58 1.77 0.42
CA CYS A 92 -16.38 2.00 1.23
C CYS A 92 -16.46 3.34 1.97
N LYS A 93 -16.92 4.41 1.31
CA LYS A 93 -17.08 5.71 1.95
C LYS A 93 -18.09 5.67 3.10
N ARG A 94 -19.30 5.14 2.87
CA ARG A 94 -20.33 4.99 3.92
C ARG A 94 -19.86 4.11 5.06
N TRP A 95 -19.10 3.05 4.73
CA TRP A 95 -18.49 2.17 5.70
C TRP A 95 -17.56 2.97 6.63
N LYS A 96 -16.63 3.77 6.09
CA LYS A 96 -15.77 4.63 6.91
C LYS A 96 -16.59 5.60 7.79
N ASP A 97 -17.58 6.26 7.21
CA ASP A 97 -18.38 7.27 7.91
C ASP A 97 -19.15 6.67 9.10
N LEU A 98 -19.57 5.40 9.00
CA LEU A 98 -20.31 4.70 10.07
C LEU A 98 -19.47 4.43 11.33
N PHE A 99 -18.16 4.21 11.17
CA PHE A 99 -17.27 3.88 12.28
C PHE A 99 -16.55 5.09 12.88
N TRP A 100 -16.69 6.27 12.28
CA TRP A 100 -16.08 7.50 12.77
C TRP A 100 -16.49 7.81 14.22
N PRO A 101 -15.56 8.17 15.13
CA PRO A 101 -14.14 8.49 14.90
C PRO A 101 -13.18 7.30 14.98
N SER A 102 -13.68 6.08 15.17
CA SER A 102 -12.87 4.87 15.24
C SER A 102 -12.46 4.37 13.84
N SER A 103 -11.37 3.60 13.78
CA SER A 103 -10.95 2.95 12.52
C SER A 103 -11.91 1.81 12.18
N PRO A 104 -12.51 1.79 10.98
CA PRO A 104 -13.35 0.67 10.55
C PRO A 104 -12.51 -0.60 10.33
N PRO A 105 -13.13 -1.79 10.44
CA PRO A 105 -12.52 -3.03 9.95
C PRO A 105 -12.16 -2.92 8.46
N VAL A 106 -11.10 -3.62 8.06
CA VAL A 106 -10.57 -3.56 6.69
C VAL A 106 -11.52 -4.26 5.73
N LEU A 107 -11.91 -3.56 4.68
CA LEU A 107 -12.70 -4.14 3.59
C LEU A 107 -11.74 -4.69 2.52
N VAL A 108 -11.93 -5.92 2.09
CA VAL A 108 -11.06 -6.57 1.11
C VAL A 108 -11.87 -6.95 -0.12
N LEU A 109 -11.56 -6.29 -1.23
CA LEU A 109 -12.17 -6.53 -2.54
C LEU A 109 -11.23 -7.38 -3.38
N TYR A 110 -11.75 -8.44 -3.99
CA TYR A 110 -10.94 -9.42 -4.72
C TYR A 110 -11.57 -9.83 -6.06
N GLU A 111 -12.86 -9.54 -6.29
CA GLU A 111 -13.44 -9.85 -7.60
C GLU A 111 -13.03 -8.80 -8.64
N ASN A 112 -12.62 -9.26 -9.83
CA ASN A 112 -12.40 -8.41 -11.00
C ASN A 112 -13.56 -7.44 -11.28
N SER A 113 -14.80 -7.87 -11.01
CA SER A 113 -16.00 -7.06 -11.23
C SER A 113 -16.10 -5.83 -10.32
N SER A 114 -15.25 -5.76 -9.29
CA SER A 114 -15.17 -4.64 -8.34
C SER A 114 -14.34 -3.47 -8.85
N PHE A 115 -13.53 -3.68 -9.90
CA PHE A 115 -12.56 -2.71 -10.38
C PHE A 115 -12.80 -2.30 -11.83
N ILE A 116 -12.28 -1.13 -12.20
CA ILE A 116 -12.31 -0.66 -13.58
C ILE A 116 -11.27 -1.46 -14.39
N ASN A 117 -11.74 -2.32 -15.30
CA ASN A 117 -10.87 -3.09 -16.17
C ASN A 117 -10.65 -2.35 -17.50
N THR A 118 -9.42 -1.86 -17.71
CA THR A 118 -8.99 -1.25 -18.97
C THR A 118 -7.78 -2.01 -19.51
N ARG A 119 -7.78 -2.35 -20.81
CA ARG A 119 -6.70 -3.11 -21.47
C ARG A 119 -5.43 -2.30 -21.77
N ARG A 120 -5.25 -1.14 -21.15
CA ARG A 120 -4.11 -0.25 -21.39
C ARG A 120 -2.86 -0.80 -20.69
N SER A 121 -1.74 -0.82 -21.40
CA SER A 121 -0.44 -1.31 -20.88
C SER A 121 0.30 -0.28 -20.02
N CYS A 122 -0.08 1.00 -20.12
CA CYS A 122 0.51 2.08 -19.36
C CYS A 122 -0.49 3.19 -19.06
N ASP A 123 -0.22 3.93 -17.99
CA ASP A 123 -0.83 5.20 -17.64
C ASP A 123 0.26 6.25 -17.72
N ILE A 124 0.26 7.04 -18.79
CA ILE A 124 1.28 8.06 -19.01
C ILE A 124 0.80 9.37 -18.41
N ASP A 125 1.74 10.07 -17.77
CA ASP A 125 1.58 11.42 -17.23
C ASP A 125 0.31 11.64 -16.39
N ARG A 126 0.15 10.81 -15.35
CA ARG A 126 -0.93 10.94 -14.37
C ARG A 126 -0.56 11.93 -13.28
N GLU A 127 -1.52 12.72 -12.83
CA GLU A 127 -1.27 13.70 -11.78
C GLU A 127 -1.17 13.04 -10.40
N TYR A 128 -0.08 13.33 -9.72
CA TYR A 128 0.12 12.89 -8.34
C TYR A 128 0.63 14.05 -7.47
N ALA A 129 0.45 13.91 -6.16
CA ALA A 129 0.82 14.89 -5.15
C ALA A 129 2.13 14.54 -4.43
N GLY A 130 2.48 13.25 -4.36
CA GLY A 130 3.74 12.84 -3.76
C GLY A 130 3.95 11.34 -3.65
N LEU A 131 5.16 10.99 -3.25
CA LEU A 131 5.59 9.65 -2.87
C LEU A 131 6.08 9.68 -1.43
N ALA A 132 5.84 8.61 -0.68
CA ALA A 132 6.41 8.46 0.65
C ALA A 132 6.83 7.02 0.93
N PHE A 133 7.83 6.87 1.79
CA PHE A 133 8.42 5.59 2.16
C PHE A 133 8.36 5.45 3.67
N GLY A 134 7.93 4.27 4.12
CA GLY A 134 7.70 4.04 5.53
C GLY A 134 7.38 2.59 5.84
N THR A 135 6.80 2.39 7.02
CA THR A 135 6.28 1.12 7.49
C THR A 135 4.83 1.33 7.91
N MET A 136 3.97 0.35 7.67
CA MET A 136 2.58 0.40 8.14
C MET A 136 2.36 -0.70 9.18
N PRO A 137 2.50 -0.39 10.48
CA PRO A 137 2.05 -1.28 11.55
C PRO A 137 0.55 -1.58 11.47
N TYR A 138 0.16 -2.64 12.16
CA TYR A 138 -1.21 -3.17 12.16
C TYR A 138 -2.22 -2.31 12.92
N ASN A 139 -1.76 -1.29 13.64
CA ASN A 139 -2.62 -0.28 14.25
C ASN A 139 -3.29 0.64 13.21
N GLY A 140 -2.96 0.49 11.92
CA GLY A 140 -3.52 1.29 10.83
C GLY A 140 -2.83 2.64 10.63
N GLU A 141 -1.73 2.91 11.34
CA GLU A 141 -0.91 4.10 11.13
C GLU A 141 0.17 3.81 10.08
N PHE A 142 0.43 4.77 9.20
CA PHE A 142 1.58 4.78 8.32
C PHE A 142 2.69 5.62 8.94
N HIS A 143 3.77 4.97 9.38
CA HIS A 143 4.97 5.60 9.87
C HIS A 143 5.83 6.06 8.68
N GLU A 144 5.71 7.33 8.34
CA GLU A 144 6.43 7.96 7.25
C GLU A 144 7.86 8.33 7.68
N TYR A 145 8.87 7.80 6.99
CA TYR A 145 10.28 8.09 7.26
C TYR A 145 10.88 9.11 6.29
N ALA A 146 10.34 9.17 5.07
CA ALA A 146 10.66 10.21 4.11
C ALA A 146 9.53 10.35 3.11
N SER A 147 9.29 11.57 2.64
CA SER A 147 8.45 11.82 1.49
C SER A 147 9.06 12.81 0.53
N ILE A 148 8.60 12.70 -0.71
CA ILE A 148 8.83 13.73 -1.71
C ILE A 148 7.46 14.20 -2.16
N GLN A 149 7.10 15.37 -1.68
CA GLN A 149 5.93 16.09 -2.15
C GLN A 149 6.31 16.85 -3.43
N ASN A 150 5.62 16.51 -4.52
CA ASN A 150 5.77 17.22 -5.77
C ASN A 150 4.49 17.11 -6.59
N SER A 151 3.95 18.25 -6.99
CA SER A 151 2.88 18.31 -7.99
C SER A 151 3.49 18.10 -9.36
N ASN A 152 3.43 16.87 -9.86
CA ASN A 152 4.00 16.53 -11.14
C ASN A 152 3.24 15.35 -11.76
N TYR A 153 3.77 14.87 -12.87
CA TYR A 153 3.27 13.72 -13.59
C TYR A 153 4.07 12.47 -13.24
N VAL A 154 3.37 11.35 -13.12
CA VAL A 154 3.93 10.02 -12.93
C VAL A 154 3.40 9.11 -14.03
N SER A 155 4.28 8.30 -14.61
CA SER A 155 3.89 7.30 -15.59
C SER A 155 4.00 5.90 -14.98
N PHE A 156 2.91 5.15 -15.04
CA PHE A 156 2.85 3.75 -14.62
C PHE A 156 2.94 2.84 -15.85
N TYR A 157 3.91 1.95 -15.86
CA TYR A 157 4.05 0.92 -16.87
C TYR A 157 3.77 -0.43 -16.22
N HIS A 158 2.76 -1.10 -16.76
CA HIS A 158 2.26 -2.38 -16.29
C HIS A 158 2.76 -3.46 -17.24
N ASP A 159 4.02 -3.88 -17.06
CA ASP A 159 4.57 -5.03 -17.79
C ASP A 159 4.09 -6.33 -17.12
N THR A 160 4.01 -7.44 -17.84
CA THR A 160 3.56 -8.75 -17.34
C THR A 160 4.24 -9.24 -16.06
N ARG A 161 5.46 -8.76 -15.73
CA ARG A 161 6.23 -9.21 -14.57
C ARG A 161 6.43 -8.14 -13.49
N ASN A 162 6.42 -6.87 -13.88
CA ASN A 162 6.89 -5.77 -13.06
C ASN A 162 5.97 -4.56 -13.16
N VAL A 163 5.88 -3.84 -12.05
CA VAL A 163 5.41 -2.45 -12.03
C VAL A 163 6.63 -1.56 -12.18
N SER A 164 6.58 -0.66 -13.16
CA SER A 164 7.53 0.44 -13.27
C SER A 164 6.83 1.78 -13.14
N ILE A 165 7.34 2.63 -12.25
CA ILE A 165 6.80 3.93 -11.94
C ILE A 165 7.87 4.97 -12.29
N LYS A 166 7.65 5.72 -13.37
CA LYS A 166 8.53 6.81 -13.77
C LYS A 166 8.03 8.11 -13.18
N CYS A 167 8.87 8.74 -12.36
CA CYS A 167 8.59 10.02 -11.72
C CYS A 167 9.85 10.90 -11.80
N TRP A 168 9.73 12.07 -12.42
CA TRP A 168 10.85 13.00 -12.65
C TRP A 168 11.99 12.34 -13.46
N ASP A 169 13.22 12.37 -12.94
CA ASP A 169 14.42 11.71 -13.46
C ASP A 169 14.63 10.30 -12.86
N LEU A 170 13.59 9.72 -12.24
CA LEU A 170 13.66 8.43 -11.57
C LEU A 170 12.67 7.41 -12.13
N GLU A 171 13.05 6.16 -11.99
CA GLU A 171 12.20 5.00 -12.27
C GLU A 171 12.27 4.03 -11.09
N LEU A 172 11.13 3.81 -10.43
CA LEU A 172 10.96 2.81 -9.38
C LEU A 172 10.48 1.50 -10.02
N LYS A 173 11.17 0.40 -9.77
CA LYS A 173 10.83 -0.93 -10.30
C LYS A 173 10.67 -1.95 -9.18
N PHE A 174 9.59 -2.71 -9.23
CA PHE A 174 9.37 -3.89 -8.38
C PHE A 174 8.51 -4.92 -9.11
N THR A 175 8.69 -6.19 -8.76
CA THR A 175 7.91 -7.30 -9.36
C THR A 175 6.51 -7.35 -8.73
N TYR A 176 5.53 -7.88 -9.46
CA TYR A 176 4.20 -8.11 -8.88
C TYR A 176 4.24 -9.07 -7.69
N ASN A 177 5.11 -10.09 -7.74
CA ASN A 177 5.31 -11.04 -6.64
C ASN A 177 5.87 -10.37 -5.37
N ASN A 178 6.55 -9.23 -5.51
CA ASN A 178 7.06 -8.47 -4.38
C ASN A 178 5.95 -7.72 -3.62
N ILE A 179 4.74 -7.61 -4.18
CA ILE A 179 3.60 -6.97 -3.50
C ILE A 179 2.93 -7.98 -2.57
N ARG A 180 2.96 -7.72 -1.26
CA ARG A 180 2.22 -8.51 -0.26
C ARG A 180 0.75 -8.11 -0.27
N HIS A 181 0.52 -6.84 0.05
CA HIS A 181 -0.81 -6.24 0.12
C HIS A 181 -0.84 -4.88 -0.59
N ILE A 182 -2.00 -4.54 -1.12
CA ILE A 182 -2.29 -3.21 -1.67
C ILE A 182 -3.37 -2.60 -0.79
N PHE A 183 -3.08 -1.43 -0.21
CA PHE A 183 -4.02 -0.70 0.63
C PHE A 183 -4.46 0.60 -0.05
N VAL A 184 -5.74 0.95 0.11
CA VAL A 184 -6.34 2.19 -0.39
C VAL A 184 -6.94 2.93 0.79
N ASN A 185 -6.53 4.19 1.01
CA ASN A 185 -7.06 4.99 2.11
C ASN A 185 -8.45 5.52 1.77
N ILE A 186 -9.47 4.99 2.43
CA ILE A 186 -10.86 5.33 2.19
C ILE A 186 -11.11 6.81 2.50
N GLY A 187 -11.74 7.53 1.57
CA GLY A 187 -12.15 8.92 1.78
C GLY A 187 -10.98 9.91 1.91
N SER A 188 -9.77 9.49 1.53
CA SER A 188 -8.63 10.41 1.40
C SER A 188 -8.80 11.32 0.18
N SER A 189 -8.50 12.60 0.34
CA SER A 189 -8.46 13.58 -0.75
C SER A 189 -7.27 14.51 -0.49
N PRO A 190 -6.15 14.37 -1.21
CA PRO A 190 -5.91 13.47 -2.36
C PRO A 190 -5.95 11.96 -2.01
N CYS A 191 -6.17 11.11 -3.03
CA CYS A 191 -6.34 9.66 -2.86
C CYS A 191 -4.99 8.98 -2.60
N GLU A 192 -4.87 8.24 -1.49
CA GLU A 192 -3.63 7.56 -1.12
C GLU A 192 -3.70 6.05 -1.34
N VAL A 193 -2.66 5.51 -1.98
CA VAL A 193 -2.47 4.09 -2.24
C VAL A 193 -1.14 3.64 -1.66
N PHE A 194 -1.15 2.53 -0.93
CA PHE A 194 0.01 1.99 -0.25
C PHE A 194 0.31 0.60 -0.81
N PHE A 195 1.53 0.43 -1.31
CA PHE A 195 2.06 -0.86 -1.70
C PHE A 195 2.90 -1.39 -0.55
N ASP A 196 2.42 -2.44 0.11
CA ASP A 196 3.22 -3.20 1.05
C ASP A 196 4.04 -4.25 0.29
N LEU A 197 5.36 -4.12 0.38
CA LEU A 197 6.32 -4.85 -0.41
C LEU A 197 7.17 -5.76 0.47
N CYS A 198 7.49 -6.97 -0.02
CA CYS A 198 8.45 -7.86 0.67
C CYS A 198 9.84 -7.22 0.75
N ASN A 199 10.22 -6.46 -0.28
CA ASN A 199 11.47 -5.72 -0.37
C ASN A 199 11.24 -4.30 -0.89
N PRO A 200 12.07 -3.33 -0.50
CA PRO A 200 12.00 -1.97 -1.04
C PRO A 200 12.14 -1.96 -2.57
N PRO A 201 11.51 -1.01 -3.28
CA PRO A 201 11.60 -0.95 -4.73
C PRO A 201 13.03 -0.59 -5.17
N LEU A 202 13.42 -1.09 -6.35
CA LEU A 202 14.68 -0.69 -6.97
C LEU A 202 14.52 0.69 -7.61
N VAL A 203 15.48 1.58 -7.40
CA VAL A 203 15.46 2.94 -7.93
C VAL A 203 16.52 3.10 -9.01
N PHE A 204 16.11 3.61 -10.16
CA PHE A 204 16.98 3.88 -11.31
C PHE A 204 16.90 5.33 -11.74
N ARG A 205 18.01 5.86 -12.26
CA ARG A 205 18.08 7.09 -13.06
C ARG A 205 18.27 6.70 -14.53
N PRO A 206 17.22 6.73 -15.36
CA PRO A 206 17.37 6.46 -16.78
C PRO A 206 18.14 7.60 -17.46
N GLU A 207 19.16 7.25 -18.24
CA GLU A 207 19.93 8.15 -19.09
C GLU A 207 19.70 7.77 -20.55
N THR A 208 19.12 8.68 -21.33
CA THR A 208 18.95 8.49 -22.77
C THR A 208 20.25 8.79 -23.50
N LYS A 209 20.84 7.78 -24.14
CA LYS A 209 22.00 7.92 -25.04
C LYS A 209 21.59 7.71 -26.49
N ARG A 210 22.43 8.17 -27.41
CA ARG A 210 22.24 7.97 -28.84
C ARG A 210 23.52 7.45 -29.47
N ASN A 211 23.43 6.39 -30.27
CA ASN A 211 24.54 5.97 -31.13
C ASN A 211 24.07 5.81 -32.58
N ARG A 212 25.03 5.68 -33.50
CA ARG A 212 24.77 5.58 -34.96
C ARG A 212 24.16 4.25 -35.40
N TYR A 213 24.21 3.20 -34.57
CA TYR A 213 23.83 1.83 -34.94
C TYR A 213 22.42 1.44 -34.47
N VAL A 214 22.05 1.88 -33.27
CA VAL A 214 20.81 1.51 -32.56
C VAL A 214 19.86 2.72 -32.44
N GLY A 215 20.35 3.94 -32.71
CA GLY A 215 19.59 5.16 -32.50
C GLY A 215 19.58 5.57 -31.03
N ALA A 216 18.44 6.05 -30.53
CA ALA A 216 18.28 6.42 -29.13
C ALA A 216 18.00 5.18 -28.28
N TYR A 217 18.71 5.02 -27.16
CA TYR A 217 18.55 3.92 -26.21
C TYR A 217 18.70 4.44 -24.78
N ASN A 218 18.06 3.76 -23.82
CA ASN A 218 18.12 4.15 -22.42
C ASN A 218 19.10 3.25 -21.66
N ILE A 219 19.91 3.86 -20.79
CA ILE A 219 20.74 3.17 -19.80
C ILE A 219 20.14 3.45 -18.42
N ASP A 220 19.80 2.40 -17.69
CA ASP A 220 19.25 2.54 -16.34
C ASP A 220 20.38 2.47 -15.30
N HIS A 221 20.67 3.60 -14.65
CA HIS A 221 21.67 3.66 -13.58
C HIS A 221 21.01 3.44 -12.23
N ARG A 222 21.31 2.32 -11.55
CA ARG A 222 20.80 2.08 -10.20
C ARG A 222 21.30 3.19 -9.26
N THR A 223 20.39 3.82 -8.54
CA THR A 223 20.72 4.81 -7.51
C THR A 223 20.18 4.37 -6.17
N ALA A 224 20.92 4.71 -5.11
CA ALA A 224 20.50 4.48 -3.73
C ALA A 224 20.26 5.80 -2.98
N ARG A 225 20.27 6.92 -3.70
CA ARG A 225 20.02 8.26 -3.16
C ARG A 225 19.16 9.05 -4.11
N VAL A 226 18.05 9.56 -3.60
CA VAL A 226 17.15 10.47 -4.29
C VAL A 226 17.23 11.83 -3.62
N LYS A 227 17.75 12.81 -4.37
CA LYS A 227 17.72 14.22 -4.00
C LYS A 227 16.72 14.91 -4.91
N LYS A 228 16.00 15.89 -4.37
CA LYS A 228 15.23 16.83 -5.19
C LYS A 228 16.22 17.65 -6.00
N ASN A 229 16.47 17.27 -7.24
CA ASN A 229 17.28 18.06 -8.16
C ASN A 229 16.47 19.31 -8.55
N ILE A 230 16.80 20.46 -7.94
CA ILE A 230 16.42 21.75 -8.51
C ILE A 230 17.35 21.94 -9.72
N TYR A 231 16.79 22.02 -10.92
CA TYR A 231 17.55 22.39 -12.11
C TYR A 231 18.27 23.71 -11.85
N ILE A 232 19.60 23.69 -11.78
CA ILE A 232 20.41 24.90 -11.80
C ILE A 232 20.39 25.41 -13.25
N LEU A 233 19.41 26.26 -13.55
CA LEU A 233 19.48 27.10 -14.73
C LEU A 233 20.60 28.13 -14.48
N LEU A 234 21.68 28.04 -15.27
CA LEU A 234 22.79 29.00 -15.37
C LEU A 234 23.07 29.88 -14.13
N GLY A 235 23.97 29.41 -13.25
CA GLY A 235 24.86 30.30 -12.50
C GLY A 235 24.28 31.08 -11.30
N LEU A 236 23.05 30.82 -10.86
CA LEU A 236 22.53 31.41 -9.62
C LEU A 236 22.31 30.31 -8.58
N THR A 237 23.16 30.30 -7.55
CA THR A 237 23.02 29.48 -6.35
C THR A 237 21.75 29.89 -5.62
N SER A 238 20.65 29.18 -5.86
CA SER A 238 19.49 29.27 -4.99
C SER A 238 19.75 28.41 -3.77
N ASN A 239 19.46 28.98 -2.60
CA ASN A 239 19.53 28.30 -1.31
C ASN A 239 18.86 26.93 -1.41
N VAL A 240 19.67 25.88 -1.25
CA VAL A 240 19.22 24.49 -1.17
C VAL A 240 18.22 24.41 -0.02
N TYR A 241 16.93 24.41 -0.35
CA TYR A 241 15.94 23.88 0.57
C TYR A 241 16.42 22.47 0.93
N LYS A 242 16.63 22.20 2.22
CA LYS A 242 16.82 20.86 2.76
C LYS A 242 15.54 20.05 2.50
N GLY A 243 15.28 19.71 1.24
CA GLY A 243 14.34 18.64 0.91
C GLY A 243 14.94 17.36 1.43
N GLU A 244 14.16 16.59 2.18
CA GLU A 244 14.57 15.32 2.75
C GLU A 244 15.13 14.41 1.64
N GLU A 245 16.42 14.07 1.72
CA GLU A 245 17.04 13.10 0.84
C GLU A 245 16.49 11.71 1.20
N ILE A 246 15.94 11.00 0.22
CA ILE A 246 15.65 9.58 0.41
C ILE A 246 16.97 8.84 0.15
N ASP A 247 17.59 8.40 1.24
CA ASP A 247 18.83 7.65 1.22
C ASP A 247 18.56 6.14 1.25
N ILE A 248 19.64 5.37 1.09
CA ILE A 248 19.62 3.91 1.10
C ILE A 248 19.10 3.36 2.43
N ASP A 249 19.24 4.12 3.50
CA ASP A 249 18.80 3.75 4.83
C ASP A 249 17.30 3.87 4.97
N THR A 250 16.67 4.92 4.43
CA THR A 250 15.21 4.99 4.31
C THR A 250 14.69 3.82 3.49
N PHE A 251 15.22 3.60 2.28
CA PHE A 251 14.77 2.49 1.45
C PHE A 251 14.91 1.15 2.17
N GLY A 252 16.08 0.88 2.76
CA GLY A 252 16.34 -0.38 3.47
C GLY A 252 15.49 -0.63 4.71
N ARG A 253 14.73 0.36 5.18
CA ARG A 253 13.86 0.26 6.37
C ARG A 253 12.38 0.36 6.03
N SER A 254 12.04 0.76 4.82
CA SER A 254 10.68 0.92 4.35
C SER A 254 10.23 -0.29 3.56
N ASN A 255 9.17 -0.95 4.02
CA ASN A 255 8.46 -1.97 3.26
C ASN A 255 7.23 -1.40 2.54
N VAL A 256 6.77 -0.19 2.92
CA VAL A 256 5.58 0.42 2.35
C VAL A 256 5.94 1.63 1.50
N LEU A 257 5.48 1.61 0.25
CA LEU A 257 5.50 2.75 -0.67
C LEU A 257 4.09 3.37 -0.72
N ARG A 258 3.95 4.62 -0.29
CA ARG A 258 2.73 5.41 -0.49
C ARG A 258 2.84 6.23 -1.76
N ILE A 259 1.79 6.20 -2.58
CA ILE A 259 1.58 7.09 -3.71
C ILE A 259 0.30 7.88 -3.49
N THR A 260 0.39 9.19 -3.59
CA THR A 260 -0.75 10.09 -3.38
C THR A 260 -1.20 10.65 -4.72
N PHE A 261 -2.35 10.22 -5.22
CA PHE A 261 -2.96 10.63 -6.48
C PHE A 261 -3.90 11.83 -6.27
N ARG A 262 -3.87 12.80 -7.19
CA ARG A 262 -4.81 13.93 -7.13
C ARG A 262 -6.22 13.52 -7.53
N ASN A 263 -6.33 12.58 -8.46
CA ASN A 263 -7.59 12.10 -8.98
C ASN A 263 -7.86 10.65 -8.52
N ALA A 264 -8.91 10.48 -7.70
CA ALA A 264 -9.31 9.16 -7.20
C ALA A 264 -9.73 8.19 -8.31
N SER A 265 -10.35 8.69 -9.39
CA SER A 265 -10.75 7.83 -10.52
C SER A 265 -9.53 7.29 -11.27
N GLU A 266 -8.45 8.07 -11.40
CA GLU A 266 -7.20 7.59 -11.99
C GLU A 266 -6.50 6.57 -11.10
N ALA A 267 -6.50 6.79 -9.79
CA ALA A 267 -5.96 5.82 -8.83
C ALA A 267 -6.69 4.47 -8.96
N GLU A 268 -8.02 4.47 -9.04
CA GLU A 268 -8.81 3.25 -9.18
C GLU A 268 -8.55 2.51 -10.51
N GLU A 269 -8.35 3.22 -11.62
CA GLU A 269 -7.93 2.60 -12.88
C GLU A 269 -6.57 1.89 -12.75
N ILE A 270 -5.60 2.54 -12.10
CA ILE A 270 -4.26 1.99 -11.89
C ILE A 270 -4.32 0.76 -10.98
N ILE A 271 -5.04 0.87 -9.87
CA ILE A 271 -5.23 -0.22 -8.91
C ILE A 271 -5.89 -1.44 -9.58
N GLY A 272 -6.96 -1.22 -10.35
CA GLY A 272 -7.67 -2.29 -11.06
C GLY A 272 -6.76 -3.04 -12.04
N ARG A 273 -5.81 -2.36 -12.69
CA ARG A 273 -4.82 -3.00 -13.56
C ARG A 273 -3.80 -3.80 -12.78
N ILE A 274 -3.29 -3.25 -11.67
CA ILE A 274 -2.34 -3.97 -10.82
C ILE A 274 -2.98 -5.24 -10.28
N HIS A 275 -4.24 -5.19 -9.82
CA HIS A 275 -5.01 -6.37 -9.44
C HIS A 275 -5.03 -7.42 -10.55
N PHE A 276 -5.45 -7.05 -11.76
CA PHE A 276 -5.55 -7.98 -12.89
C PHE A 276 -4.19 -8.58 -13.31
N ARG A 277 -3.10 -7.81 -13.19
CA ARG A 277 -1.75 -8.26 -13.57
C ARG A 277 -1.04 -9.05 -12.47
N CYS A 278 -1.39 -8.81 -11.21
CA CYS A 278 -0.82 -9.45 -10.04
C CYS A 278 -1.60 -10.70 -9.64
N SER A 279 -2.02 -11.52 -10.61
CA SER A 279 -2.80 -12.73 -10.36
C SER A 279 -4.04 -12.51 -9.47
N GLU A 280 -4.73 -11.39 -9.66
CA GLU A 280 -5.96 -11.04 -8.93
C GLU A 280 -5.75 -10.88 -7.42
N LYS A 281 -4.57 -10.40 -7.00
CA LYS A 281 -4.30 -10.10 -5.58
C LYS A 281 -5.37 -9.15 -4.99
N PRO A 282 -5.90 -9.46 -3.80
CA PRO A 282 -6.94 -8.65 -3.17
C PRO A 282 -6.46 -7.23 -2.81
N ILE A 283 -7.38 -6.26 -2.86
CA ILE A 283 -7.13 -4.86 -2.50
C ILE A 283 -7.87 -4.53 -1.21
N HIS A 284 -7.14 -3.91 -0.28
CA HIS A 284 -7.56 -3.67 1.09
C HIS A 284 -7.93 -2.19 1.23
N TYR A 285 -9.19 -1.91 1.49
CA TYR A 285 -9.71 -0.58 1.76
C TYR A 285 -9.72 -0.37 3.27
N VAL A 286 -8.93 0.59 3.73
CA VAL A 286 -8.66 0.86 5.15
C VAL A 286 -8.64 2.36 5.40
N SER A 287 -8.87 2.79 6.65
CA SER A 287 -8.64 4.17 7.06
C SER A 287 -7.24 4.28 7.65
N VAL A 288 -6.33 4.95 6.94
CA VAL A 288 -4.92 5.09 7.35
C VAL A 288 -4.65 6.52 7.80
N SER A 289 -4.03 6.68 8.97
CA SER A 289 -3.45 7.94 9.42
C SER A 289 -1.95 7.97 9.11
N SER A 290 -1.46 9.07 8.56
CA SER A 290 -0.04 9.25 8.24
C SER A 290 0.65 10.00 9.38
N VAL A 291 1.73 9.44 9.93
CA VAL A 291 2.51 10.04 11.02
C VAL A 291 3.97 10.11 10.59
N GLN A 292 4.55 11.32 10.58
CA GLN A 292 5.98 11.48 10.37
C GLN A 292 6.74 10.91 11.57
N LYS A 293 7.63 9.96 11.33
CA LYS A 293 8.49 9.35 12.35
C LYS A 293 9.96 9.58 11.99
N LEU A 294 10.78 9.75 13.01
CA LEU A 294 12.22 9.75 12.82
C LEU A 294 12.67 8.37 12.34
N LYS A 295 13.68 8.35 11.47
CA LYS A 295 14.35 7.12 11.08
C LYS A 295 14.89 6.44 12.36
N PRO A 296 14.72 5.12 12.54
CA PRO A 296 15.30 4.45 13.70
C PRO A 296 16.84 4.61 13.69
N ILE A 297 17.48 4.67 14.85
CA ILE A 297 18.94 4.90 14.93
C ILE A 297 19.66 3.62 14.46
N ASN A 298 20.62 3.73 13.51
CA ASN A 298 21.51 2.60 13.23
C ASN A 298 22.52 2.48 14.37
N PHE A 299 22.79 1.25 14.80
CA PHE A 299 24.08 0.95 15.40
C PHE A 299 25.06 0.76 14.23
N ASP A 300 25.90 1.75 13.96
CA ASP A 300 26.98 1.60 12.98
C ASP A 300 28.01 0.63 13.53
N VAL A 301 27.82 -0.66 13.21
CA VAL A 301 28.78 -1.69 13.56
C VAL A 301 29.85 -1.70 12.49
N ASN A 302 31.05 -1.22 12.84
CA ASN A 302 32.20 -1.24 11.95
C ASN A 302 33.21 -2.28 12.43
N LEU A 303 33.08 -3.50 11.92
CA LEU A 303 34.07 -4.56 12.14
C LEU A 303 35.18 -4.49 11.09
N PRO A 304 36.41 -4.93 11.42
CA PRO A 304 37.54 -4.96 10.48
C PRO A 304 37.28 -5.78 9.22
N HIS A 305 36.39 -6.78 9.31
CA HIS A 305 36.04 -7.64 8.19
C HIS A 305 34.77 -7.14 7.48
N PHE A 306 34.92 -6.72 6.22
CA PHE A 306 33.83 -6.18 5.40
C PHE A 306 32.58 -7.08 5.39
N GLY A 307 32.75 -8.39 5.22
CA GLY A 307 31.62 -9.32 5.16
C GLY A 307 30.82 -9.37 6.46
N CYS A 308 31.49 -9.28 7.61
CA CYS A 308 30.84 -9.31 8.93
C CYS A 308 30.10 -7.99 9.19
N THR A 309 30.75 -6.86 8.87
CA THR A 309 30.16 -5.51 8.91
C THR A 309 28.91 -5.43 8.04
N TYR A 310 28.96 -5.95 6.82
CA TYR A 310 27.84 -5.97 5.90
C TYR A 310 26.67 -6.81 6.46
N LEU A 311 26.94 -8.05 6.89
CA LEU A 311 25.95 -8.97 7.45
C LEU A 311 25.26 -8.40 8.68
N LEU A 312 26.01 -7.86 9.65
CA LEU A 312 25.45 -7.27 10.88
C LEU A 312 24.59 -6.05 10.60
N ASN A 313 25.07 -5.13 9.76
CA ASN A 313 24.28 -3.96 9.40
C ASN A 313 23.01 -4.35 8.61
N ALA A 314 23.07 -5.37 7.76
CA ALA A 314 21.90 -5.90 7.06
C ALA A 314 20.89 -6.53 8.03
N MET A 315 21.36 -7.32 9.01
CA MET A 315 20.54 -7.91 10.06
C MET A 315 19.84 -6.84 10.91
N PHE A 316 20.56 -5.82 11.39
CA PHE A 316 19.96 -4.73 12.16
C PHE A 316 18.88 -4.00 11.35
N ARG A 317 19.18 -3.62 10.11
CA ARG A 317 18.23 -2.93 9.23
C ARG A 317 16.94 -3.74 9.04
N ARG A 318 17.06 -5.05 8.79
CA ARG A 318 15.94 -5.97 8.64
C ARG A 318 15.12 -6.11 9.93
N ASN A 319 15.79 -6.26 11.07
CA ASN A 319 15.12 -6.42 12.36
C ASN A 319 14.38 -5.16 12.83
N PHE A 320 14.86 -3.96 12.48
CA PHE A 320 14.13 -2.72 12.77
C PHE A 320 12.80 -2.63 12.01
N THR A 321 12.76 -3.06 10.76
CA THR A 321 11.51 -3.10 9.98
C THR A 321 10.51 -4.08 10.60
N LEU A 322 10.97 -5.26 11.04
CA LEU A 322 10.13 -6.23 11.74
C LEU A 322 9.61 -5.69 13.09
N ALA A 323 10.46 -5.04 13.89
CA ALA A 323 10.06 -4.45 15.17
C ALA A 323 9.06 -3.30 14.98
N ALA A 324 9.27 -2.43 13.99
CA ALA A 324 8.34 -1.35 13.68
C ALA A 324 6.97 -1.88 13.23
N GLN A 325 6.92 -2.98 12.47
CA GLN A 325 5.68 -3.66 12.09
C GLN A 325 5.00 -4.35 13.27
N ALA A 326 5.79 -4.98 14.15
CA ALA A 326 5.31 -5.68 15.34
C ALA A 326 4.86 -4.75 16.48
N SER A 327 5.06 -3.43 16.35
CA SER A 327 4.62 -2.46 17.36
C SER A 327 3.08 -2.45 17.46
N THR A 328 2.56 -3.35 18.28
CA THR A 328 1.19 -3.32 18.77
C THR A 328 0.98 -2.05 19.61
N LEU A 329 -0.29 -1.66 19.76
CA LEU A 329 -0.87 -0.53 20.51
C LEU A 329 -0.43 -0.32 21.98
N THR A 330 0.69 -0.90 22.42
CA THR A 330 1.16 -0.96 23.81
C THR A 330 2.55 -0.33 24.02
N GLU A 331 2.89 0.71 23.26
CA GLU A 331 3.94 1.67 23.65
C GLU A 331 3.33 3.04 24.04
N LEU A 332 2.26 3.00 24.83
CA LEU A 332 1.83 4.13 25.67
C LEU A 332 1.75 3.64 27.12
N LYS A 333 2.90 3.61 27.79
CA LYS A 333 3.02 3.90 29.22
C LYS A 333 4.28 4.69 29.49
#